data_AF-A0A7Z9YAG3-F1
#
_entry.id   AF-A0A7Z9YAG3-F1
#
_cell.length_a   1.000
_cell.length_b   1.000
_cell.length_c   1.000
_cell.angle_alpha   90.00
_cell.angle_beta   90.00
_cell.angle_gamma   90.00
#
_symmetry.space_group_name_H-M   'P 1'
#
loop_
_entity.id
_entity.type
_entity.pdbx_description
1 polymer ?
#
loop_
_entity_poly.entity_id
_entity_poly.type
_entity_poly.pdbx_seq_one_letter_code
_entity_poly.pdbx_strand_id
1 'polypeptide(L)'
;MNRSDELLSEFQSMIQHPKPLSDLLDPEKFAPADGIADRLAEEFGRSLNTTQLRKSFNKIKAMDRRLKPFKDEDELSREIKGEISLLIPELAYAAGRGTIPYEFYNLMKMLLDGNKLRTVGDFRRLVQFLTALLAYHKLYEKRGE
;
A
#
# COMPACT_ATOMS: atom_id res chain seq x y z
N MET A 1 8.58 2.88 23.47
CA MET A 1 8.00 3.05 22.12
C MET A 1 9.12 3.56 21.25
N ASN A 2 9.50 2.83 20.20
CA ASN A 2 10.55 3.30 19.30
C ASN A 2 9.96 4.24 18.24
N ARG A 3 10.77 5.11 17.63
CA ARG A 3 10.32 6.10 16.62
C ARG A 3 9.55 5.47 15.45
N SER A 4 9.89 4.23 15.13
CA SER A 4 9.23 3.32 14.18
C SER A 4 7.76 3.04 14.52
N ASP A 5 7.47 2.71 15.78
CA ASP A 5 6.12 2.39 16.25
C ASP A 5 5.21 3.62 16.18
N GLU A 6 5.77 4.80 16.46
CA GLU A 6 5.07 6.09 16.40
C GLU A 6 4.65 6.44 14.97
N LEU A 7 5.55 6.30 13.99
CA LEU A 7 5.25 6.56 12.57
C LEU A 7 4.12 5.64 12.06
N LEU A 8 4.21 4.35 12.37
CA LEU A 8 3.18 3.39 11.97
C LEU A 8 1.84 3.71 12.64
N SER A 9 1.85 4.05 13.93
CA SER A 9 0.64 4.41 14.68
C SER A 9 -0.01 5.70 14.17
N GLU A 10 0.80 6.71 13.83
CA GLU A 10 0.34 7.96 13.22
C GLU A 10 -0.32 7.70 11.87
N PHE A 11 0.35 6.94 11.00
CA PHE A 11 -0.19 6.59 9.70
C PHE A 11 -1.46 5.75 9.80
N GLN A 12 -1.50 4.78 10.72
CA GLN A 12 -2.69 3.98 11.00
C GLN A 12 -3.86 4.86 11.42
N SER A 13 -3.62 5.82 12.31
CA SER A 13 -4.63 6.78 12.76
C SER A 13 -5.14 7.63 11.60
N MET A 14 -4.24 8.10 10.73
CA MET A 14 -4.60 8.85 9.52
C MET A 14 -5.51 8.02 8.59
N ILE A 15 -5.16 6.75 8.35
CA ILE A 15 -5.92 5.86 7.47
C ILE A 15 -7.26 5.43 8.09
N GLN A 16 -7.39 5.36 9.42
CA GLN A 16 -8.65 4.98 10.06
C GLN A 16 -9.77 6.03 9.87
N HIS A 17 -9.46 7.30 9.63
CA HIS A 17 -10.47 8.34 9.37
C HIS A 17 -11.41 7.95 8.22
N PRO A 18 -12.75 8.08 8.34
CA PRO A 18 -13.73 7.52 7.39
C PRO A 18 -13.82 8.27 6.03
N LYS A 19 -12.69 8.71 5.49
CA LYS A 19 -12.57 9.29 4.15
C LYS A 19 -12.00 8.28 3.15
N PRO A 20 -12.26 8.45 1.84
CA PRO A 20 -11.65 7.67 0.77
C PRO A 20 -10.13 7.87 0.69
N LEU A 21 -9.40 6.94 0.06
CA LEU A 21 -7.94 7.06 -0.06
C LEU A 21 -7.51 8.25 -0.93
N SER A 22 -8.29 8.58 -1.94
CA SER A 22 -8.04 9.75 -2.80
C SER A 22 -7.97 11.06 -2.01
N ASP A 23 -8.71 11.16 -0.90
CA ASP A 23 -8.69 12.31 0.02
C ASP A 23 -7.59 12.23 1.07
N LEU A 24 -7.26 11.02 1.54
CA LEU A 24 -6.31 10.81 2.64
C LEU A 24 -4.85 10.82 2.20
N LEU A 25 -4.56 10.30 1.02
CA LEU A 25 -3.20 10.12 0.52
C LEU A 25 -2.87 11.14 -0.56
N ASP A 26 -2.50 12.36 -0.21
CA ASP A 26 -2.07 13.36 -1.17
C ASP A 26 -0.64 13.09 -1.71
N PRO A 27 -0.41 12.98 -3.03
CA PRO A 27 0.93 12.79 -3.61
C PRO A 27 1.95 13.81 -3.14
N GLU A 28 1.57 15.07 -2.94
CA GLU A 28 2.49 16.10 -2.44
C GLU A 28 2.95 15.83 -1.01
N LYS A 29 2.22 15.00 -0.25
CA LYS A 29 2.54 14.64 1.13
C LYS A 29 3.26 13.30 1.24
N PHE A 30 2.88 12.29 0.44
CA PHE A 30 3.47 10.96 0.58
C PHE A 30 4.70 10.74 -0.32
N ALA A 31 4.82 11.42 -1.47
CA ALA A 31 5.83 11.11 -2.48
C ALA A 31 7.20 11.81 -2.31
N PRO A 32 7.34 13.01 -1.70
CA PRO A 32 8.64 13.64 -1.53
C PRO A 32 9.61 12.83 -0.68
N ALA A 33 10.91 13.17 -0.77
CA ALA A 33 11.90 12.72 0.21
C ALA A 33 11.47 13.20 1.61
N ASP A 34 11.66 12.35 2.62
CA ASP A 34 11.09 12.48 3.97
C ASP A 34 9.55 12.41 4.03
N GLY A 35 8.87 12.16 2.91
CA GLY A 35 7.44 11.91 2.86
C GLY A 35 7.04 10.58 3.50
N ILE A 36 5.74 10.35 3.67
CA ILE A 36 5.25 9.15 4.37
C ILE A 36 5.72 7.85 3.68
N ALA A 37 5.74 7.80 2.34
CA ALA A 37 6.17 6.59 1.63
C ALA A 37 7.66 6.32 1.83
N ASP A 38 8.48 7.36 1.92
CA ASP A 38 9.92 7.27 2.17
C ASP A 38 10.20 6.72 3.58
N ARG A 39 9.59 7.35 4.59
CA ARG A 39 9.77 6.93 6.00
C ARG A 39 9.27 5.52 6.27
N LEU A 40 8.14 5.12 5.68
CA LEU A 40 7.64 3.75 5.77
C LEU A 40 8.58 2.77 5.05
N ALA A 41 9.11 3.14 3.89
CA ALA A 41 10.06 2.30 3.17
C ALA A 41 11.37 2.10 3.94
N GLU A 42 11.87 3.13 4.62
CA GLU A 42 13.05 3.03 5.47
C GLU A 42 12.80 2.05 6.63
N GLU A 43 11.63 2.16 7.27
CA GLU A 43 11.20 1.27 8.35
C GLU A 43 11.12 -0.19 7.91
N PHE A 44 10.53 -0.43 6.74
CA PHE A 44 10.36 -1.77 6.20
C PHE A 44 11.61 -2.33 5.49
N GLY A 45 12.56 -1.47 5.12
CA GLY A 45 13.62 -1.75 4.13
C GLY A 45 14.54 -2.92 4.47
N ARG A 46 14.56 -3.38 5.73
CA ARG A 46 15.37 -4.53 6.18
C ARG A 46 14.58 -5.81 6.38
N SER A 47 13.26 -5.72 6.50
CA SER A 47 12.40 -6.83 6.91
C SER A 47 11.46 -7.29 5.79
N LEU A 48 11.33 -6.51 4.72
CA LEU A 48 10.46 -6.85 3.60
C LEU A 48 11.19 -7.62 2.48
N ASN A 49 10.68 -8.81 2.15
CA ASN A 49 11.16 -9.55 1.01
C ASN A 49 10.68 -8.92 -0.30
N THR A 50 11.63 -8.38 -1.08
CA THR A 50 11.39 -7.74 -2.37
C THR A 50 10.63 -8.62 -3.36
N THR A 51 10.83 -9.94 -3.35
CA THR A 51 10.14 -10.87 -4.26
C THR A 51 8.65 -10.96 -3.95
N GLN A 52 8.26 -11.04 -2.67
CA GLN A 52 6.84 -11.09 -2.29
C GLN A 52 6.16 -9.74 -2.50
N LEU A 53 6.85 -8.64 -2.17
CA LEU A 53 6.34 -7.29 -2.44
C LEU A 53 6.05 -7.09 -3.92
N ARG A 54 7.00 -7.44 -4.79
CA ARG A 54 6.81 -7.37 -6.24
C ARG A 54 5.66 -8.23 -6.72
N LYS A 55 5.47 -9.43 -6.17
CA LYS A 55 4.36 -10.31 -6.55
C LYS A 55 3.01 -9.68 -6.26
N SER A 56 2.79 -9.16 -5.05
CA SER A 56 1.54 -8.49 -4.67
C SER A 56 1.35 -7.20 -5.46
N PHE A 57 2.41 -6.41 -5.62
CA PHE A 57 2.37 -5.15 -6.37
C PHE A 57 2.05 -5.37 -7.86
N ASN A 58 2.61 -6.40 -8.48
CA ASN A 58 2.31 -6.74 -9.88
C ASN A 58 0.83 -7.08 -10.10
N LYS A 59 0.19 -7.77 -9.15
CA LYS A 59 -1.26 -8.02 -9.20
C LYS A 59 -2.06 -6.72 -9.13
N ILE A 60 -1.71 -5.84 -8.20
CA ILE A 60 -2.35 -4.52 -8.06
C ILE A 60 -2.16 -3.68 -9.34
N LYS A 61 -0.96 -3.69 -9.95
CA LYS A 61 -0.69 -3.02 -11.23
C LYS A 61 -1.45 -3.64 -12.41
N ALA A 62 -1.74 -4.94 -12.39
CA ALA A 62 -2.54 -5.59 -13.43
C ALA A 62 -4.00 -5.11 -13.37
N MET A 63 -4.56 -4.97 -12.16
CA MET A 63 -5.88 -4.37 -11.95
C MET A 63 -5.90 -2.91 -12.43
N ASP A 64 -4.90 -2.10 -12.06
CA ASP A 64 -4.75 -0.69 -12.49
C ASP A 64 -4.77 -0.55 -14.02
N ARG A 65 -4.08 -1.45 -14.74
CA ARG A 65 -4.07 -1.45 -16.21
C ARG A 65 -5.47 -1.67 -16.80
N ARG A 66 -6.28 -2.51 -16.18
CA ARG A 66 -7.67 -2.79 -16.60
C ARG A 66 -8.61 -1.62 -16.28
N LEU A 67 -8.27 -0.83 -15.26
CA LEU A 67 -9.00 0.37 -14.86
C LEU A 67 -8.62 1.62 -15.65
N LYS A 68 -7.62 1.57 -16.55
CA LYS A 68 -7.21 2.71 -17.39
C LYS A 68 -8.35 3.38 -18.19
N PRO A 69 -9.32 2.64 -18.77
CA PRO A 69 -10.40 3.24 -19.55
C PRO A 69 -11.44 4.00 -18.72
N PHE A 70 -11.45 3.80 -17.40
CA PHE A 70 -12.45 4.35 -16.49
C PHE A 70 -11.99 5.70 -15.91
N LYS A 71 -12.95 6.52 -15.49
CA LYS A 71 -12.70 7.80 -14.81
C LYS A 71 -12.52 7.60 -13.32
N ASP A 72 -11.97 8.60 -12.63
CA ASP A 72 -11.67 8.50 -11.20
C ASP A 72 -12.95 8.38 -10.35
N GLU A 73 -14.06 8.92 -10.81
CA GLU A 73 -15.36 8.88 -10.11
C GLU A 73 -16.09 7.54 -10.29
N ASP A 74 -15.68 6.72 -11.26
CA ASP A 74 -16.32 5.44 -11.53
C ASP A 74 -16.13 4.48 -10.35
N GLU A 75 -17.17 3.75 -9.99
CA GLU A 75 -17.09 2.72 -8.96
C GLU A 75 -16.24 1.52 -9.42
N LEU A 76 -15.52 0.91 -8.48
CA LEU A 76 -14.83 -0.35 -8.76
C LEU A 76 -15.85 -1.46 -9.09
N SER A 77 -15.60 -2.18 -10.18
CA SER A 77 -16.42 -3.33 -10.58
C SER A 77 -16.40 -4.43 -9.52
N ARG A 78 -17.43 -5.28 -9.49
CA ARG A 78 -17.47 -6.46 -8.58
C ARG A 78 -16.25 -7.36 -8.75
N GLU A 79 -15.76 -7.49 -9.97
CA GLU A 79 -14.59 -8.32 -10.28
C GLU A 79 -13.34 -7.77 -9.58
N ILE A 80 -13.04 -6.48 -9.74
CA ILE A 80 -11.90 -5.84 -9.08
C ILE A 80 -12.04 -5.86 -7.56
N LYS A 81 -13.25 -5.59 -7.03
CA LYS A 81 -13.53 -5.70 -5.58
C LYS A 81 -13.27 -7.13 -5.05
N GLY A 82 -13.63 -8.14 -5.84
CA GLY A 82 -13.37 -9.55 -5.53
C GLY A 82 -11.87 -9.86 -5.51
N GLU A 83 -11.12 -9.40 -6.50
CA GLU A 83 -9.67 -9.57 -6.55
C GLU A 83 -8.94 -8.88 -5.39
N ILE A 84 -9.36 -7.65 -5.03
CA ILE A 84 -8.85 -6.94 -3.85
C ILE A 84 -9.10 -7.77 -2.58
N SER A 85 -10.30 -8.34 -2.43
CA SER A 85 -10.65 -9.16 -1.27
C SER A 85 -9.77 -10.41 -1.16
N LEU A 86 -9.33 -10.98 -2.28
CA LEU A 86 -8.42 -12.13 -2.32
C LEU A 86 -6.96 -11.77 -2.00
N LEU A 87 -6.54 -10.52 -2.16
CA LEU A 87 -5.19 -10.09 -1.75
C LEU A 87 -5.00 -10.20 -0.24
N ILE A 88 -6.04 -9.96 0.57
CA ILE A 88 -5.96 -10.02 2.04
C ILE A 88 -5.50 -11.39 2.56
N PRO A 89 -6.15 -12.52 2.21
CA PRO A 89 -5.69 -13.84 2.65
C PRO A 89 -4.32 -14.24 2.05
N GLU A 90 -4.00 -13.79 0.83
CA GLU A 90 -2.67 -14.02 0.26
C GLU A 90 -1.55 -13.32 1.06
N LEU A 91 -1.78 -12.07 1.45
CA LEU A 91 -0.86 -11.32 2.30
C LEU A 91 -0.78 -11.93 3.70
N ALA A 92 -1.91 -12.38 4.27
CA ALA A 92 -1.92 -13.07 5.56
C ALA A 92 -1.06 -14.35 5.52
N TYR A 93 -1.15 -15.13 4.44
CA TYR A 93 -0.30 -16.29 4.23
C TYR A 93 1.19 -15.91 4.13
N ALA A 94 1.51 -14.87 3.37
CA ALA A 94 2.89 -14.38 3.24
C ALA A 94 3.47 -13.91 4.59
N ALA A 95 2.65 -13.26 5.43
CA ALA A 95 3.02 -12.87 6.78
C ALA A 95 3.22 -14.08 7.69
N GLY A 96 2.30 -15.05 7.67
CA GLY A 96 2.43 -16.30 8.43
C GLY A 96 3.65 -17.15 8.04
N ARG A 97 4.15 -17.00 6.80
CA ARG A 97 5.40 -17.61 6.32
C ARG A 97 6.66 -16.83 6.69
N GLY A 98 6.53 -15.67 7.36
CA GLY A 98 7.65 -14.79 7.70
C GLY A 98 8.28 -14.09 6.50
N THR A 99 7.57 -14.00 5.37
CA THR A 99 8.12 -13.40 4.13
C THR A 99 7.78 -11.91 3.98
N ILE A 100 6.80 -11.44 4.73
CA ILE A 100 6.54 -10.02 4.95
C ILE A 100 6.36 -9.78 6.46
N PRO A 101 6.69 -8.59 6.98
CA PRO A 101 6.37 -8.20 8.34
C PRO A 101 4.85 -8.18 8.59
N TYR A 102 4.43 -8.47 9.81
CA TYR A 102 3.02 -8.43 10.18
C TYR A 102 2.45 -7.00 10.12
N GLU A 103 3.29 -6.01 10.40
CA GLU A 103 3.03 -4.58 10.30
C GLU A 103 2.70 -4.18 8.87
N PHE A 104 3.43 -4.73 7.89
CA PHE A 104 3.15 -4.51 6.48
C PHE A 104 1.84 -5.18 6.05
N TYR A 105 1.56 -6.39 6.54
CA TYR A 105 0.25 -7.02 6.32
C TYR A 105 -0.89 -6.14 6.85
N ASN A 106 -0.77 -5.62 8.08
CA ASN A 106 -1.77 -4.74 8.68
C ASN A 106 -1.94 -3.45 7.87
N LEU A 107 -0.83 -2.83 7.44
CA LEU A 107 -0.82 -1.67 6.56
C LEU A 107 -1.65 -1.93 5.29
N MET A 108 -1.32 -3.00 4.58
CA MET A 108 -2.01 -3.40 3.35
C MET A 108 -3.48 -3.70 3.60
N LYS A 109 -3.81 -4.39 4.69
CA LYS A 109 -5.21 -4.71 5.05
C LYS A 109 -6.05 -3.45 5.23
N MET A 110 -5.53 -2.41 5.88
CA MET A 110 -6.27 -1.15 6.03
C MET A 110 -6.41 -0.39 4.71
N LEU A 111 -5.36 -0.37 3.90
CA LEU A 111 -5.37 0.28 2.59
C LEU A 111 -6.30 -0.43 1.59
N LEU A 112 -6.45 -1.76 1.70
CA LEU A 112 -7.31 -2.57 0.86
C LEU A 112 -8.77 -2.67 1.36
N ASP A 113 -9.12 -1.98 2.44
CA ASP A 113 -10.47 -2.00 3.00
C ASP A 113 -11.50 -1.43 2.03
N GLY A 114 -12.65 -2.10 1.89
CA GLY A 114 -13.70 -1.71 0.94
C GLY A 114 -14.34 -0.34 1.23
N ASN A 115 -14.21 0.19 2.44
CA ASN A 115 -14.63 1.55 2.75
C ASN A 115 -13.65 2.61 2.24
N LYS A 116 -12.40 2.21 1.97
CA LYS A 116 -11.29 3.06 1.51
C LYS A 116 -11.15 3.07 0.00
N LEU A 117 -11.48 1.95 -0.63
CA LEU A 117 -11.40 1.71 -2.08
C LEU A 117 -12.80 1.60 -2.67
N ARG A 118 -13.44 2.74 -2.94
CA ARG A 118 -14.78 2.78 -3.53
C ARG A 118 -14.71 3.03 -5.03
N THR A 119 -13.88 3.98 -5.43
CA THR A 119 -13.77 4.42 -6.82
C THR A 119 -12.44 4.03 -7.46
N VAL A 120 -12.38 4.17 -8.78
CA VAL A 120 -11.14 4.01 -9.56
C VAL A 120 -10.08 5.03 -9.11
N GLY A 121 -10.48 6.25 -8.73
CA GLY A 121 -9.58 7.26 -8.18
C GLY A 121 -8.91 6.82 -6.88
N ASP A 122 -9.66 6.20 -5.96
CA ASP A 122 -9.10 5.63 -4.73
C ASP A 122 -8.07 4.54 -5.03
N PHE A 123 -8.39 3.66 -5.98
CA PHE A 123 -7.49 2.58 -6.39
C PHE A 123 -6.23 3.11 -7.07
N ARG A 124 -6.34 4.11 -7.95
CA ARG A 124 -5.18 4.79 -8.54
C ARG A 124 -4.32 5.43 -7.47
N ARG A 125 -4.93 6.02 -6.43
CA ARG A 125 -4.17 6.63 -5.34
C ARG A 125 -3.41 5.60 -4.52
N LEU A 126 -4.04 4.45 -4.22
CA LEU A 126 -3.35 3.30 -3.64
C LEU A 126 -2.14 2.88 -4.50
N VAL A 127 -2.32 2.72 -5.81
CA VAL A 127 -1.26 2.33 -6.73
C VAL A 127 -0.10 3.32 -6.70
N GLN A 128 -0.38 4.63 -6.73
CA GLN A 128 0.63 5.68 -6.66
C GLN A 128 1.42 5.60 -5.35
N PHE A 129 0.72 5.48 -4.22
CA PHE A 129 1.34 5.34 -2.90
C PHE A 129 2.25 4.12 -2.82
N LEU A 130 1.76 2.94 -3.23
CA LEU A 130 2.56 1.72 -3.23
C LEU A 130 3.74 1.79 -4.21
N THR A 131 3.60 2.53 -5.31
CA THR A 131 4.70 2.76 -6.26
C THR A 131 5.82 3.58 -5.60
N ALA A 132 5.47 4.66 -4.90
CA ALA A 132 6.41 5.48 -4.16
C ALA A 132 7.09 4.66 -3.05
N LEU A 133 6.32 3.91 -2.26
CA LEU A 133 6.83 3.03 -1.21
C LEU A 133 7.83 2.00 -1.77
N LEU A 134 7.51 1.34 -2.88
CA LEU A 134 8.41 0.38 -3.53
C LEU A 134 9.69 1.03 -4.07
N ALA A 135 9.59 2.25 -4.61
CA ALA A 135 10.74 2.98 -5.12
C ALA A 135 11.73 3.33 -4.01
N TYR A 136 11.24 3.85 -2.88
CA TYR A 136 12.06 4.12 -1.70
C TYR A 136 12.57 2.84 -1.04
N HIS A 137 11.76 1.77 -0.99
CA HIS A 137 12.21 0.50 -0.46
C HIS A 137 13.42 -0.02 -1.24
N LYS A 138 13.43 0.16 -2.57
CA LYS A 138 14.58 -0.22 -3.41
C LYS A 138 15.83 0.62 -3.11
N LEU A 139 15.68 1.87 -2.70
CA LEU A 139 16.78 2.73 -2.27
C LEU A 139 17.42 2.21 -0.97
N TYR A 140 16.60 1.82 0.02
CA TYR A 140 17.09 1.35 1.31
C TYR A 140 17.59 -0.09 1.30
N GLU A 141 17.01 -0.96 0.46
CA GLU A 141 17.52 -2.33 0.23
C GLU A 141 18.99 -2.29 -0.22
N LYS A 142 19.35 -1.38 -1.14
CA LYS A 142 20.73 -1.25 -1.65
C LYS A 142 21.73 -0.64 -0.68
N ARG A 143 21.27 0.05 0.38
CA ARG A 143 22.16 0.67 1.39
C ARG A 143 22.58 -0.31 2.50
N GLY A 144 21.97 -1.49 2.54
CA GLY A 144 22.29 -2.56 3.50
C GLY A 144 23.20 -3.67 2.97
N GLU A 145 23.63 -3.58 1.71
CA GLU A 145 24.68 -4.41 1.08
C GLU A 145 26.04 -3.70 1.13
#